data_AF-A0A653DP52-F1
#
_entry.id   AF-A0A653DP52-F1
#
_cell.length_a   1.000
_cell.length_b   1.000
_cell.length_c   1.000
_cell.angle_alpha   90.00
_cell.angle_beta   90.00
_cell.angle_gamma   90.00
#
_symmetry.space_group_name_H-M   'P 1'
#
loop_
_entity.id
_entity.type
_entity.pdbx_description
1 polymer ?
#
loop_
_entity_poly.entity_id
_entity_poly.type
_entity_poly.pdbx_seq_one_letter_code
_entity_poly.pdbx_strand_id
1 'polypeptide(L)'
;MKFDGTYYCKLCDFKNEDRAEFHQHIKTHRDVSTAYQCMECGECFVVKPSLMKHLMHFHNISDCEGYLEANDCYDVDAVKELQETVRLGPLASKESDEPLKENQCRVCREEFEDSVSLNKHFRIHGMAFLLKNSK
;
A
#
# COMPACT_ATOMS: atom_id res chain seq x y z
N MET A 1 26.71 10.06 -3.97
CA MET A 1 27.09 9.54 -5.30
C MET A 1 26.76 10.63 -6.32
N LYS A 2 27.65 10.90 -7.29
CA LYS A 2 27.37 11.89 -8.34
C LYS A 2 26.43 11.24 -9.36
N PHE A 3 25.33 11.92 -9.70
CA PHE A 3 24.46 11.50 -10.79
C PHE A 3 25.25 11.58 -12.11
N ASP A 4 25.38 10.47 -12.82
CA ASP A 4 26.14 10.34 -14.06
C ASP A 4 25.29 10.59 -15.31
N GLY A 5 24.04 11.04 -15.13
CA GLY A 5 23.08 11.26 -16.21
C GLY A 5 22.19 10.05 -16.50
N THR A 6 22.47 8.89 -15.90
CA THR A 6 21.70 7.67 -16.14
C THR A 6 20.75 7.38 -14.97
N TYR A 7 19.50 7.08 -15.30
CA TYR A 7 18.49 6.56 -14.40
C TYR A 7 18.54 5.03 -14.40
N TYR A 8 18.54 4.44 -13.21
CA TYR A 8 18.66 2.99 -13.02
C TYR A 8 17.42 2.44 -12.34
N CYS A 9 16.83 1.41 -12.93
CA CYS A 9 15.73 0.69 -12.30
C CYS A 9 16.29 -0.15 -11.14
N LYS A 10 15.62 -0.11 -9.99
CA LYS A 10 15.98 -0.96 -8.84
C LYS A 10 15.45 -2.39 -8.95
N LEU A 11 14.46 -2.61 -9.81
CA LEU A 11 13.73 -3.88 -9.94
C LEU A 11 14.25 -4.75 -11.10
N CYS A 12 14.98 -4.19 -12.05
CA CYS A 12 15.55 -4.91 -13.19
C CYS A 12 16.78 -4.19 -13.75
N ASP A 13 17.43 -4.78 -14.76
CA ASP A 13 18.65 -4.23 -15.37
C ASP A 13 18.41 -3.04 -16.32
N PHE A 14 17.18 -2.52 -16.40
CA PHE A 14 16.86 -1.39 -17.26
C PHE A 14 17.52 -0.10 -16.75
N LYS A 15 18.11 0.64 -17.69
CA LYS A 15 18.70 1.96 -17.45
C LYS A 15 18.46 2.85 -18.67
N ASN A 16 18.30 4.15 -18.43
CA ASN A 16 18.07 5.11 -19.49
C ASN A 16 18.62 6.49 -19.10
N GLU A 17 19.05 7.27 -20.07
CA GLU A 17 19.48 8.66 -19.87
C GLU A 17 18.27 9.63 -19.93
N ASP A 18 17.19 9.23 -20.61
CA ASP A 18 15.95 10.00 -20.69
C ASP A 18 15.04 9.70 -19.49
N ARG A 19 14.68 10.77 -18.75
CA ARG A 19 13.83 10.69 -17.56
C ARG A 19 12.39 10.28 -17.89
N ALA A 20 11.85 10.77 -19.00
CA ALA A 20 10.49 10.44 -19.41
C ALA A 20 10.38 8.97 -19.83
N GLU A 21 11.36 8.46 -20.59
CA GLU A 21 11.40 7.04 -20.93
C GLU A 21 11.61 6.15 -19.70
N PHE A 22 12.47 6.58 -18.76
CA PHE A 22 12.63 5.90 -17.48
C PHE A 22 11.33 5.86 -16.67
N HIS A 23 10.60 6.98 -16.59
CA HIS A 23 9.30 7.05 -15.92
C HIS A 23 8.26 6.14 -16.59
N GLN A 24 8.24 6.04 -17.92
CA GLN A 24 7.35 5.10 -18.61
C GLN A 24 7.73 3.65 -18.31
N HIS A 25 9.03 3.33 -18.30
CA HIS A 25 9.51 2.00 -17.96
C HIS A 25 9.07 1.59 -16.55
N ILE A 26 9.31 2.42 -15.54
CA ILE A 26 9.05 2.01 -14.15
C ILE A 26 7.56 1.77 -13.89
N LYS A 27 6.65 2.49 -14.58
CA LYS A 27 5.21 2.21 -14.50
C LYS A 27 4.83 0.77 -14.86
N THR A 28 5.67 0.06 -15.63
CA THR A 28 5.42 -1.35 -15.96
C THR A 28 5.61 -2.30 -14.76
N HIS A 29 6.30 -1.85 -13.70
CA HIS A 29 6.45 -2.60 -12.44
C HIS A 29 5.33 -2.33 -11.44
N ARG A 30 4.31 -1.55 -11.81
CA ARG A 30 3.16 -1.35 -10.93
C ARG A 30 2.45 -2.69 -10.74
N ASP A 31 2.22 -3.03 -9.48
CA ASP A 31 1.53 -4.24 -9.08
C ASP A 31 0.27 -3.87 -8.28
N VAL A 32 -0.78 -4.66 -8.46
CA VAL A 32 -2.09 -4.50 -7.82
C VAL A 32 -1.98 -4.44 -6.29
N SER A 33 -1.02 -5.16 -5.70
CA SER A 33 -0.76 -5.17 -4.26
C SER A 33 0.05 -3.97 -3.75
N THR A 34 0.59 -3.15 -4.64
CA THR A 34 1.43 -1.99 -4.31
C THR A 34 0.91 -0.71 -4.95
N ALA A 35 0.13 0.05 -4.16
CA ALA A 35 -0.53 1.26 -4.61
C ALA A 35 0.41 2.43 -4.97
N TYR A 36 1.62 2.44 -4.42
CA TYR A 36 2.55 3.55 -4.54
C TYR A 36 3.84 3.12 -5.22
N GLN A 37 4.38 3.95 -6.11
CA GLN A 37 5.63 3.69 -6.81
C GLN A 37 6.55 4.92 -6.76
N CYS A 38 7.83 4.69 -6.47
CA CYS A 38 8.86 5.73 -6.50
C CYS A 38 9.28 6.01 -7.95
N MET A 39 9.19 7.28 -8.40
CA MET A 39 9.54 7.64 -9.76
C MET A 39 11.05 7.81 -10.00
N GLU A 40 11.87 7.80 -8.94
CA GLU A 40 13.34 7.85 -9.07
C GLU A 40 14.01 6.49 -9.25
N CYS A 41 13.37 5.39 -8.85
CA CYS A 41 13.98 4.06 -8.89
C CYS A 41 13.02 2.91 -9.25
N GLY A 42 11.72 3.16 -9.25
CA GLY A 42 10.68 2.18 -9.58
C GLY A 42 10.25 1.26 -8.44
N GLU A 43 10.84 1.36 -7.24
CA GLU A 43 10.37 0.57 -6.09
C GLU A 43 8.91 0.85 -5.75
N CYS A 44 8.18 -0.21 -5.40
CA CYS A 44 6.75 -0.16 -5.12
C CYS A 44 6.46 -0.37 -3.62
N PHE A 45 5.42 0.29 -3.13
CA PHE A 45 5.03 0.37 -1.72
C PHE A 45 3.52 0.23 -1.60
N VAL A 46 3.10 -0.42 -0.51
CA VAL A 46 1.66 -0.61 -0.22
C VAL A 46 1.02 0.66 0.35
N VAL A 47 1.79 1.52 1.02
CA VAL A 47 1.27 2.68 1.75
C VAL A 47 2.13 3.95 1.58
N LYS A 48 1.47 5.11 1.54
CA LYS A 48 2.10 6.44 1.39
C LYS A 48 3.27 6.69 2.36
N PRO A 49 3.17 6.43 3.68
CA PRO A 49 4.26 6.73 4.61
C PRO A 49 5.55 5.95 4.33
N SER A 50 5.45 4.75 3.76
CA SER A 50 6.62 3.95 3.39
C SER A 50 7.35 4.57 2.22
N LEU A 51 6.61 5.03 1.19
CA LEU A 51 7.19 5.77 0.07
C LEU A 51 7.84 7.08 0.55
N MET A 52 7.19 7.86 1.42
CA MET A 52 7.76 9.10 1.94
C MET A 52 9.10 8.88 2.67
N LYS A 53 9.17 7.85 3.52
CA LYS A 53 10.44 7.48 4.20
C LYS A 53 11.51 7.08 3.17
N HIS A 54 11.13 6.30 2.16
CA HIS A 54 12.04 5.91 1.09
C HIS A 54 12.60 7.14 0.34
N LEU A 55 11.74 8.06 -0.08
CA LEU A 55 12.12 9.29 -0.78
C LEU A 55 13.12 10.13 0.04
N MET A 56 12.88 10.26 1.35
CA MET A 56 13.76 11.02 2.23
C MET A 56 15.13 10.35 2.44
N HIS A 57 15.16 9.02 2.60
CA HIS A 57 16.39 8.31 2.96
C HIS A 57 17.27 7.91 1.77
N PHE A 58 16.67 7.58 0.62
CA PHE A 58 17.40 7.07 -0.54
C PHE A 58 17.57 8.10 -1.64
N HIS A 59 16.67 9.10 -1.72
CA HIS A 59 16.68 10.12 -2.76
C HIS A 59 16.87 11.54 -2.21
N ASN A 60 16.97 11.71 -0.88
CA ASN A 60 17.10 13.02 -0.21
C ASN A 60 15.98 14.01 -0.57
N ILE A 61 14.78 13.51 -0.87
CA ILE A 61 13.61 14.33 -1.17
C ILE A 61 12.89 14.61 0.15
N SER A 62 13.04 15.83 0.66
CA SER A 62 12.45 16.27 1.93
C SER A 62 11.01 16.76 1.76
N ASP A 63 10.67 17.42 0.65
CA ASP A 63 9.29 17.76 0.31
C ASP A 63 8.59 16.58 -0.38
N CYS A 64 8.20 15.60 0.43
CA CYS A 64 7.52 14.40 -0.05
C CYS A 64 6.11 14.69 -0.57
N GLU A 65 5.41 15.70 -0.03
CA GLU A 65 4.04 15.99 -0.45
C GLU A 65 4.03 16.63 -1.83
N GLY A 66 4.86 17.67 -2.04
CA GLY A 66 5.01 18.29 -3.36
C GLY A 66 5.52 17.30 -4.42
N TYR A 67 6.39 16.36 -4.02
CA TYR A 67 6.83 15.29 -4.92
C TYR A 67 5.68 14.39 -5.38
N LEU A 68 4.81 13.96 -4.46
CA LEU A 68 3.67 13.10 -4.77
C LEU A 68 2.61 13.81 -5.61
N GLU A 69 2.46 15.13 -5.47
CA GLU A 69 1.57 15.93 -6.31
C GLU A 69 2.12 16.13 -7.72
N ALA A 70 3.45 16.31 -7.84
CA ALA A 70 4.12 16.55 -9.11
C ALA A 70 4.37 15.28 -9.93
N ASN A 71 4.36 14.10 -9.29
CA ASN A 71 4.71 12.84 -9.92
C ASN A 71 3.58 11.82 -9.81
N ASP A 72 3.39 11.04 -10.87
CA ASP A 72 2.39 9.96 -10.95
C ASP A 72 2.82 8.74 -10.12
N CYS A 73 2.85 8.90 -8.80
CA CYS A 73 3.36 7.91 -7.84
C CYS A 73 2.27 7.00 -7.28
N TYR A 74 0.98 7.25 -7.58
CA TYR A 74 -0.14 6.49 -7.01
C TYR A 74 -0.98 5.89 -8.13
N ASP A 75 -1.12 4.57 -8.10
CA ASP A 75 -1.96 3.86 -9.05
C ASP A 75 -3.35 3.59 -8.46
N VAL A 76 -4.33 4.34 -8.97
CA VAL A 76 -5.73 4.24 -8.55
C VAL A 76 -6.36 2.93 -9.00
N ASP A 77 -5.94 2.40 -10.15
CA ASP A 77 -6.50 1.20 -10.76
C ASP A 77 -6.01 -0.05 -10.01
N ALA A 78 -4.73 -0.09 -9.63
CA ALA A 78 -4.15 -1.12 -8.76
C ALA A 78 -4.92 -1.24 -7.43
N VAL A 79 -5.26 -0.12 -6.80
CA VAL A 79 -6.01 -0.10 -5.53
C VAL A 79 -7.43 -0.61 -5.71
N LYS A 80 -8.08 -0.26 -6.82
CA LYS A 80 -9.44 -0.70 -7.14
C LYS A 80 -9.49 -2.20 -7.42
N GLU A 81 -8.52 -2.72 -8.16
CA GLU A 81 -8.39 -4.14 -8.45
C GLU A 81 -8.05 -4.96 -7.20
N LEU A 82 -7.24 -4.43 -6.27
CA LEU A 82 -7.01 -5.07 -4.97
C LEU A 82 -8.30 -5.17 -4.14
N GLN A 83 -9.13 -4.12 -4.13
CA GLN A 83 -10.42 -4.14 -3.43
C GLN A 83 -11.40 -5.15 -4.02
N GLU A 84 -11.30 -5.44 -5.32
CA GLU A 84 -12.14 -6.39 -6.02
C GLU A 84 -11.64 -7.84 -5.87
N THR A 85 -10.32 -8.07 -5.93
CA THR A 85 -9.70 -9.39 -5.80
C THR A 85 -9.72 -9.95 -4.37
N VAL A 86 -9.71 -9.10 -3.34
CA VAL A 86 -9.87 -9.51 -1.94
C VAL A 86 -11.28 -10.07 -1.64
N ARG A 87 -12.24 -10.00 -2.58
CA ARG A 87 -13.59 -10.56 -2.43
C ARG A 87 -13.71 -12.10 -2.61
N LEU A 88 -12.63 -12.89 -2.47
CA LEU A 88 -12.68 -14.36 -2.38
C LEU A 88 -11.53 -14.87 -1.48
N GLY A 89 -11.63 -15.52 -0.31
CA GLY A 89 -12.69 -16.13 0.53
C GLY A 89 -12.03 -16.73 1.83
N PRO A 90 -12.73 -17.45 2.73
CA PRO A 90 -13.55 -18.60 2.35
C PRO A 90 -15.00 -18.59 2.89
N LEU A 91 -15.84 -19.29 2.12
CA LEU A 91 -17.22 -19.71 2.42
C LEU A 91 -18.25 -18.59 2.55
N ALA A 92 -18.91 -18.38 1.41
CA ALA A 92 -20.33 -18.14 1.37
C ALA A 92 -21.06 -19.18 2.26
N SER A 93 -21.32 -18.82 3.51
CA SER A 93 -22.42 -19.36 4.28
C SER A 93 -23.23 -18.18 4.78
N LYS A 94 -24.32 -17.90 4.04
CA LYS A 94 -25.51 -17.17 4.46
C LYS A 94 -25.25 -16.01 5.42
N GLU A 95 -25.27 -14.80 4.89
CA GLU A 95 -25.52 -13.58 5.66
C GLU A 95 -26.70 -13.83 6.61
N SER A 96 -26.36 -14.08 7.86
CA SER A 96 -27.18 -13.72 9.00
C SER A 96 -26.79 -12.28 9.27
N ASP A 97 -27.72 -11.37 9.00
CA ASP A 97 -27.70 -9.94 9.30
C ASP A 97 -27.73 -9.73 10.82
N GLU A 98 -26.86 -10.45 11.55
CA GLU A 98 -26.81 -10.38 13.00
C GLU A 98 -25.75 -9.34 13.38
N PRO A 99 -26.14 -8.28 14.13
CA PRO A 99 -25.22 -7.25 14.55
C PRO A 99 -24.09 -7.85 15.38
N LEU A 100 -22.88 -7.33 15.18
CA LEU A 100 -21.71 -7.73 15.96
C LEU A 100 -22.00 -7.56 17.44
N LYS A 101 -21.70 -8.60 18.23
CA LYS A 101 -21.78 -8.53 19.69
C LYS A 101 -20.63 -7.69 20.24
N GLU A 102 -20.81 -7.18 21.46
CA GLU A 102 -19.75 -6.48 22.17
C GLU A 102 -18.53 -7.40 22.33
N ASN A 103 -17.33 -6.86 22.12
CA ASN A 103 -16.06 -7.59 22.15
C ASN A 103 -15.93 -8.73 21.12
N GLN A 104 -16.70 -8.71 20.02
CA GLN A 104 -16.57 -9.66 18.92
C GLN A 104 -15.64 -9.15 17.80
N CYS A 105 -14.72 -9.99 17.33
CA CYS A 105 -13.87 -9.66 16.20
C CYS A 105 -14.67 -9.60 14.89
N ARG A 106 -14.59 -8.48 14.18
CA ARG A 106 -15.29 -8.31 12.90
C ARG A 106 -14.71 -9.13 11.74
N VAL A 107 -13.48 -9.63 11.88
CA VAL A 107 -12.78 -10.40 10.82
C VAL A 107 -13.05 -11.89 10.98
N CYS A 108 -12.80 -12.45 12.17
CA CYS A 108 -12.95 -13.89 12.44
C CYS A 108 -14.19 -14.27 13.28
N ARG A 109 -14.94 -13.29 13.81
CA ARG A 109 -16.12 -13.46 14.68
C ARG A 109 -15.87 -14.12 16.05
N GLU A 110 -14.61 -14.24 16.48
CA GLU A 110 -14.29 -14.67 17.85
C GLU A 110 -14.77 -13.64 18.89
N GLU A 111 -15.31 -14.13 20.01
CA GLU A 111 -15.77 -13.32 21.13
C GLU A 111 -14.68 -13.26 22.20
N PHE A 112 -14.43 -12.05 22.73
CA PHE A 112 -13.44 -11.80 23.76
C PHE A 112 -14.11 -11.35 25.05
N GLU A 113 -13.44 -11.59 26.17
CA GLU A 113 -13.94 -11.18 27.50
C GLU A 113 -14.09 -9.66 27.63
N ASP A 114 -13.21 -8.91 26.97
CA ASP A 114 -13.17 -7.45 27.03
C ASP A 114 -12.58 -6.84 25.75
N SER A 115 -12.77 -5.52 25.62
CA SER A 115 -12.31 -4.74 24.46
C SER A 115 -10.78 -4.67 24.35
N VAL A 116 -10.03 -4.86 25.44
CA VAL A 116 -8.57 -4.84 25.46
C VAL A 116 -8.02 -6.12 24.83
N SER A 117 -8.60 -7.26 25.16
CA SER A 117 -8.29 -8.57 24.60
C SER A 117 -8.62 -8.62 23.11
N LEU A 118 -9.77 -8.06 22.69
CA LEU A 118 -10.09 -7.88 21.28
C LEU A 118 -9.07 -6.96 20.55
N ASN A 119 -8.68 -5.84 21.17
CA ASN A 119 -7.70 -4.92 20.58
C ASN A 119 -6.30 -5.56 20.41
N LYS A 120 -5.89 -6.43 21.35
CA LYS A 120 -4.66 -7.23 21.21
C LYS A 120 -4.79 -8.22 20.05
N HIS A 121 -5.94 -8.86 19.92
CA HIS A 121 -6.22 -9.82 18.85
C HIS A 121 -6.09 -9.21 17.45
N PHE A 122 -6.43 -7.93 17.24
CA PHE A 122 -6.25 -7.28 15.92
C PHE A 122 -4.80 -7.27 15.43
N ARG A 123 -3.82 -7.45 16.31
CA ARG A 123 -2.41 -7.60 15.90
C ARG A 123 -2.16 -8.88 15.11
N ILE A 124 -2.97 -9.92 15.32
CA ILE A 124 -2.92 -11.19 14.57
C ILE A 124 -3.33 -10.96 13.11
N HIS A 125 -4.33 -10.13 12.87
CA HIS A 125 -4.76 -9.73 11.53
C HIS A 125 -3.87 -8.64 10.90
N GLY A 126 -2.93 -8.07 11.67
CA GLY A 126 -2.20 -6.87 11.29
C GLY A 126 -3.08 -5.61 11.26
N MET A 127 -2.47 -4.42 11.21
CA MET A 127 -3.21 -3.15 11.10
C MET A 127 -3.87 -2.94 9.72
N ALA A 128 -3.88 -3.97 8.85
CA ALA A 128 -4.41 -3.93 7.49
C ALA A 128 -5.91 -3.64 7.40
N PHE A 129 -6.64 -3.61 8.53
CA PHE A 129 -8.08 -3.44 8.53
C PHE A 129 -8.60 -2.37 9.50
N LEU A 130 -7.80 -1.52 10.15
CA LEU A 130 -8.29 -0.53 11.12
C LEU A 130 -8.93 0.74 10.50
N LEU A 131 -9.55 0.64 9.33
CA LEU A 131 -10.41 1.70 8.82
C LEU A 131 -11.86 1.44 9.22
N LYS A 132 -12.51 2.52 9.66
CA LYS A 132 -13.88 2.64 10.20
C LYS A 132 -14.04 2.10 11.62
N ASN A 133 -13.82 2.99 12.58
CA ASN A 133 -14.91 3.64 13.33
C ASN A 133 -14.34 4.76 14.21
N SER A 134 -14.48 6.00 13.76
CA SER A 134 -14.41 7.17 14.65
C SER A 134 -15.61 8.04 14.33
N LYS A 135 -16.63 7.87 15.19
CA LYS A 135 -17.84 8.66 15.43
C LYS A 135 -18.85 8.83 14.30
#